data_AF-A0A357F3S2-F1
#
_entry.id   AF-A0A357F3S2-F1
#
_cell.length_a   1.000
_cell.length_b   1.000
_cell.length_c   1.000
_cell.angle_alpha   90.00
_cell.angle_beta   90.00
_cell.angle_gamma   90.00
#
_symmetry.space_group_name_H-M   'P 1'
#
loop_
_entity.id
_entity.type
_entity.pdbx_description
1 polymer ?
#
loop_
_entity_poly.entity_id
_entity_poly.type
_entity_poly.pdbx_seq_one_letter_code
_entity_poly.pdbx_strand_id
1 'polypeptide(L)'
;TLTQGSPFLNKGARILFESCEIGKGAEGDKFMDDLAKTMLLGKGGIIGASTVTNVVIMPKSSFSMGAFLAPFSGGTLKVRQYDVNGNRIGSRSVNRYGSVVH
;
A
#
# COMPACT_ATOMS: atom_id res chain seq x y z
N THR A 1 -1.70 -32.46 -12.04
CA THR A 1 -2.53 -31.29 -11.68
C THR A 1 -1.86 -30.59 -10.54
N LEU A 2 -1.22 -29.44 -10.78
CA LEU A 2 -0.60 -28.66 -9.70
C LEU A 2 -1.71 -28.10 -8.82
N THR A 3 -1.81 -28.56 -7.58
CA THR A 3 -2.67 -27.97 -6.56
C THR A 3 -2.19 -26.54 -6.31
N GLN A 4 -2.84 -25.60 -6.98
CA GLN A 4 -2.54 -24.18 -6.96
C GLN A 4 -3.03 -23.58 -5.63
N GLY A 5 -2.29 -23.87 -4.56
CA GLY A 5 -2.56 -23.35 -3.22
C GLY A 5 -1.25 -23.03 -2.55
N SER A 6 -0.61 -21.91 -2.91
CA SER A 6 0.56 -21.43 -2.18
C SER A 6 0.13 -21.06 -0.73
N PRO A 7 0.66 -21.73 0.31
CA PRO A 7 0.12 -21.71 1.68
C PRO A 7 0.49 -20.46 2.49
N PHE A 8 1.14 -19.46 1.89
CA PHE A 8 1.83 -18.40 2.63
C PHE A 8 0.91 -17.37 3.31
N LEU A 9 -0.37 -17.31 2.95
CA LEU A 9 -1.30 -16.34 3.52
C LEU A 9 -2.53 -17.02 4.10
N ASN A 10 -2.92 -16.62 5.30
CA ASN A 10 -4.17 -17.04 5.93
C ASN A 10 -5.37 -16.23 5.42
N LYS A 11 -6.59 -16.69 5.72
CA LYS A 11 -7.81 -15.90 5.48
C LYS A 11 -7.71 -14.55 6.21
N GLY A 12 -8.16 -13.48 5.55
CA GLY A 12 -8.08 -12.13 6.11
C GLY A 12 -6.65 -11.60 6.25
N ALA A 13 -5.73 -12.05 5.40
CA ALA A 13 -4.34 -11.59 5.41
C ALA A 13 -4.24 -10.05 5.28
N ARG A 14 -3.20 -9.48 5.89
CA ARG A 14 -2.92 -8.04 5.86
C ARG A 14 -1.53 -7.85 5.29
N ILE A 15 -1.43 -7.11 4.20
CA ILE A 15 -0.18 -6.87 3.47
C ILE A 15 0.07 -5.37 3.45
N LEU A 16 1.30 -4.96 3.72
CA LEU A 16 1.69 -3.55 3.76
C LEU A 16 2.91 -3.34 2.87
N PHE A 17 2.82 -2.36 1.97
CA PHE A 17 3.90 -1.93 1.10
C PHE A 17 4.38 -0.54 1.53
N GLU A 18 5.57 -0.50 2.12
CA GLU A 18 6.18 0.72 2.64
C GLU A 18 7.33 1.14 1.72
N SER A 19 7.01 1.92 0.68
CA SER A 19 7.99 2.57 -0.18
C SER A 19 7.41 3.84 -0.80
N CYS A 20 8.21 4.67 -1.45
CA CYS A 20 7.73 5.91 -2.05
C CYS A 20 6.58 5.65 -3.01
N GLU A 21 5.46 6.32 -2.77
CA GLU A 21 4.37 6.50 -3.74
C GLU A 21 3.72 5.22 -4.29
N ILE A 22 3.93 4.06 -3.67
CA ILE A 22 3.39 2.77 -4.14
C ILE A 22 1.87 2.80 -4.31
N GLY A 23 1.15 3.43 -3.39
CA GLY A 23 -0.32 3.57 -3.43
C GLY A 23 -0.81 4.85 -4.10
N LYS A 24 0.08 5.65 -4.71
CA LYS A 24 -0.26 6.98 -5.24
C LYS A 24 -0.98 6.87 -6.59
N GLY A 25 -2.02 7.68 -6.75
CA GLY A 25 -2.77 7.80 -8.00
C GLY A 25 -3.44 6.51 -8.47
N ALA A 26 -3.83 6.50 -9.75
CA ALA A 26 -4.52 5.38 -10.38
C ALA A 26 -3.61 4.15 -10.57
N GLU A 27 -2.31 4.35 -10.76
CA GLU A 27 -1.36 3.24 -10.92
C GLU A 27 -1.16 2.48 -9.61
N GLY A 28 -1.01 3.18 -8.48
CA GLY A 28 -0.95 2.53 -7.17
C GLY A 28 -2.26 1.84 -6.80
N ASP A 29 -3.39 2.39 -7.25
CA ASP A 29 -4.69 1.76 -7.13
C ASP A 29 -4.78 0.44 -7.90
N LYS A 30 -4.34 0.46 -9.16
CA LYS A 30 -4.28 -0.73 -10.01
C LYS A 30 -3.34 -1.78 -9.45
N PHE A 31 -2.16 -1.38 -8.97
CA PHE A 31 -1.18 -2.25 -8.34
C PHE A 31 -1.78 -3.03 -7.16
N MET A 32 -2.46 -2.35 -6.24
CA MET A 32 -3.10 -3.02 -5.09
C MET A 32 -4.23 -3.95 -5.53
N ASP A 33 -5.02 -3.56 -6.54
CA ASP A 33 -6.11 -4.40 -7.05
C ASP A 33 -5.60 -5.66 -7.76
N ASP A 34 -4.52 -5.54 -8.53
CA ASP A 34 -3.88 -6.68 -9.21
C ASP A 34 -3.26 -7.63 -8.17
N LEU A 35 -2.60 -7.10 -7.13
CA LEU A 35 -2.09 -7.91 -6.01
C LEU A 35 -3.19 -8.65 -5.26
N ALA A 36 -4.35 -8.02 -5.02
CA ALA A 36 -5.45 -8.68 -4.35
C ALA A 36 -5.94 -9.89 -5.15
N LYS A 37 -6.07 -9.75 -6.47
CA LYS A 37 -6.47 -10.84 -7.37
C LYS A 37 -5.46 -11.97 -7.42
N THR A 38 -4.17 -11.68 -7.24
CA THR A 38 -3.11 -12.70 -7.22
C THR A 38 -2.94 -13.35 -5.86
N MET A 39 -2.97 -12.59 -4.77
CA MET A 39 -2.52 -13.05 -3.45
C MET A 39 -3.67 -13.31 -2.46
N LEU A 40 -4.81 -12.63 -2.62
CA LEU A 40 -5.95 -12.70 -1.70
C LEU A 40 -7.14 -13.51 -2.24
N LEU A 41 -7.06 -14.03 -3.47
CA LEU A 41 -8.09 -14.90 -4.03
C LEU A 41 -8.30 -16.14 -3.15
N GLY A 42 -9.55 -16.44 -2.82
CA GLY A 42 -9.98 -17.48 -1.87
C GLY A 42 -9.79 -17.12 -0.40
N LYS A 43 -9.20 -15.95 -0.08
CA LYS A 43 -8.76 -15.59 1.28
C LYS A 43 -9.38 -14.29 1.79
N GLY A 44 -9.56 -13.31 0.91
CA GLY A 44 -9.87 -11.94 1.27
C GLY A 44 -8.78 -11.31 2.13
N GLY A 45 -8.89 -10.02 2.43
CA GLY A 45 -7.90 -9.35 3.26
C GLY A 45 -7.79 -7.86 3.05
N ILE A 46 -6.65 -7.32 3.45
CA ILE A 46 -6.33 -5.90 3.43
C ILE A 46 -4.98 -5.69 2.76
N ILE A 47 -4.89 -4.71 1.86
CA ILE A 47 -3.64 -4.22 1.30
C ILE A 47 -3.50 -2.74 1.66
N GLY A 48 -2.38 -2.40 2.28
CA GLY A 48 -1.95 -1.03 2.54
C GLY A 48 -0.76 -0.65 1.66
N ALA A 49 -0.75 0.57 1.14
CA ALA A 49 0.39 1.12 0.40
C ALA A 49 0.55 2.62 0.67
N SER A 50 1.80 3.07 0.83
CA SER A 50 2.13 4.48 1.04
C SER A 50 1.87 5.33 -0.19
N THR A 51 1.26 6.50 0.00
CA THR A 51 0.95 7.46 -1.07
C THR A 51 1.92 8.63 -1.14
N VAL A 52 2.81 8.75 -0.14
CA VAL A 52 3.78 9.84 -0.01
C VAL A 52 5.15 9.43 -0.55
N THR A 53 5.96 10.42 -0.89
CA THR A 53 7.40 10.25 -1.12
C THR A 53 8.11 10.07 0.22
N ASN A 54 8.66 8.88 0.49
CA ASN A 54 9.55 8.67 1.63
C ASN A 54 10.99 8.98 1.20
N VAL A 55 11.45 10.23 1.31
CA VAL A 55 12.89 10.49 1.14
C VAL A 55 13.63 9.90 2.34
N VAL A 56 14.29 8.76 2.11
CA VAL A 56 15.21 8.11 3.04
C VAL A 56 16.50 8.92 3.10
N ILE A 57 16.98 9.12 4.33
CA ILE A 57 18.22 9.81 4.70
C ILE A 57 19.42 9.17 3.96
N MET A 58 20.00 9.89 3.00
CA MET A 58 21.31 9.55 2.41
C MET A 58 22.43 10.37 3.10
N PRO A 59 23.70 9.92 3.05
CA PRO A 59 24.81 10.62 3.69
C PRO A 59 24.91 12.06 3.17
N LYS A 60 25.26 12.98 4.07
CA LYS A 60 25.25 14.45 3.94
C LYS A 60 25.85 15.10 2.68
N SER A 61 26.48 14.37 1.77
CA SER A 61 27.32 14.92 0.70
C SER A 61 26.62 15.21 -0.63
N SER A 62 25.34 14.84 -0.81
CA SER A 62 24.68 15.00 -2.12
C SER A 62 23.22 15.47 -2.01
N PHE A 63 22.93 16.41 -1.12
CA PHE A 63 21.56 16.93 -0.93
C PHE A 63 21.41 18.34 -1.53
N SER A 64 20.63 18.44 -2.62
CA SER A 64 20.18 19.71 -3.21
C SER A 64 18.95 20.21 -2.46
N MET A 65 19.06 21.40 -1.89
CA MET A 65 18.07 22.05 -1.01
C MET A 65 16.73 22.39 -1.69
N GLY A 66 16.58 22.15 -3.00
CA GLY A 66 15.34 22.38 -3.75
C GLY A 66 14.25 21.32 -3.54
N ALA A 67 14.59 20.13 -3.02
CA ALA A 67 13.62 19.04 -2.80
C ALA A 67 12.97 19.01 -1.40
N PHE A 68 13.32 19.96 -0.51
CA PHE A 68 12.95 19.91 0.92
C PHE A 68 11.88 20.92 1.36
N LEU A 69 11.26 21.65 0.43
CA LEU A 69 10.08 22.48 0.73
C LEU A 69 8.75 21.77 0.43
N ALA A 70 8.78 20.52 -0.05
CA ALA A 70 7.60 19.68 0.04
C ALA A 70 7.40 19.38 1.54
N PRO A 71 6.28 19.79 2.16
CA PRO A 71 6.02 19.41 3.52
C PRO A 71 6.12 17.88 3.55
N PHE A 72 6.96 17.34 4.44
CA PHE A 72 6.90 15.95 4.85
C PHE A 72 5.57 15.75 5.59
N SER A 73 4.46 15.88 4.86
CA SER A 73 3.13 15.59 5.33
C SER A 73 3.13 14.10 5.62
N GLY A 74 2.88 13.80 6.90
CA GLY A 74 3.13 12.49 7.48
C GLY A 74 2.60 11.36 6.62
N GLY A 75 3.39 10.28 6.55
CA GLY A 75 3.11 9.05 5.82
C GLY A 75 1.62 8.73 5.75
N THR A 76 1.02 8.97 4.60
CA THR A 76 -0.35 8.57 4.33
C THR A 76 -0.32 7.21 3.68
N LEU A 77 -1.07 6.27 4.24
CA LEU A 77 -1.29 4.94 3.70
C LEU A 77 -2.68 4.92 3.08
N LYS A 78 -2.76 4.44 1.84
CA LYS A 78 -4.03 4.02 1.25
C LYS A 78 -4.23 2.56 1.64
N VAL A 79 -5.36 2.26 2.26
CA VAL A 79 -5.73 0.93 2.75
C VAL A 79 -6.99 0.48 2.05
N ARG A 80 -6.93 -0.69 1.42
CA ARG A 80 -8.04 -1.30 0.70
C ARG A 80 -8.37 -2.67 1.27
N GLN A 81 -9.66 -2.97 1.33
CA GLN A 81 -10.19 -4.24 1.78
C GLN A 81 -10.79 -4.99 0.60
N TYR A 82 -10.53 -6.29 0.56
CA TYR A 82 -10.95 -7.18 -0.52
C TYR A 82 -11.70 -8.39 0.02
N ASP A 83 -12.72 -8.83 -0.71
CA ASP A 83 -13.42 -10.08 -0.46
C ASP A 83 -12.62 -11.30 -0.94
N VAL A 84 -13.16 -12.50 -0.72
CA VAL A 84 -12.54 -13.76 -1.15
C VAL A 84 -12.46 -13.93 -2.66
N ASN A 85 -13.15 -13.12 -3.44
CA ASN A 85 -13.10 -13.12 -4.91
C ASN A 85 -12.11 -12.10 -5.46
N GLY A 86 -11.42 -11.35 -4.57
CA GLY A 86 -10.52 -10.27 -4.95
C GLY A 86 -11.23 -8.98 -5.34
N ASN A 87 -12.54 -8.84 -5.07
CA ASN A 87 -13.26 -7.60 -5.30
C ASN A 87 -13.02 -6.63 -4.14
N ARG A 88 -12.83 -5.34 -4.48
CA ARG A 88 -12.66 -4.29 -3.48
C ARG A 88 -14.00 -4.00 -2.79
N ILE A 89 -14.04 -4.15 -1.47
CA ILE A 89 -15.22 -3.90 -0.63
C ILE A 89 -15.05 -2.71 0.31
N GLY A 90 -13.85 -2.11 0.35
CA GLY A 90 -13.61 -0.90 1.13
C GLY A 90 -12.29 -0.23 0.74
N SER A 91 -12.21 1.07 0.93
CA SER A 91 -10.99 1.87 0.74
C SER A 91 -11.00 3.05 1.69
N ARG A 92 -9.85 3.35 2.30
CA ARG A 92 -9.65 4.55 3.14
C ARG A 92 -8.21 5.02 3.03
N SER A 93 -7.98 6.31 3.18
CA SER A 93 -6.65 6.86 3.42
C SER A 93 -6.47 7.07 4.91
N VAL A 94 -5.34 6.65 5.48
CA VAL A 94 -5.00 6.87 6.88
C VAL A 94 -3.66 7.57 6.98
N ASN A 95 -3.55 8.52 7.92
CA ASN A 95 -2.27 9.15 8.21
C ASN A 95 -1.41 8.23 9.10
N ARG A 96 -0.21 8.70 9.43
CA ARG A 96 0.74 8.00 10.30
C ARG A 96 0.24 7.69 11.72
N TYR A 97 -0.84 8.33 12.15
CA TYR A 97 -1.47 8.13 13.47
C TYR A 97 -2.68 7.20 13.39
N GLY A 98 -2.98 6.64 12.21
CA GLY A 98 -4.12 5.76 12.00
C GLY A 98 -5.46 6.50 11.84
N SER A 99 -5.45 7.84 11.84
CA SER A 99 -6.66 8.64 11.58
C SER A 99 -7.01 8.60 10.11
N VAL A 100 -8.30 8.47 9.81
CA VAL A 100 -8.80 8.58 8.43
C VAL A 100 -8.56 10.01 7.92
N VAL A 101 -7.99 10.12 6.73
CA VAL A 101 -7.75 11.39 6.03
C VAL A 101 -8.81 11.50 4.94
N HIS A 102 -9.55 12.61 4.94
CA HIS A 102 -10.56 12.94 3.94
C HIS A 102 -9.91 13.58 2.71
#